data_AF-A0A3D4ZGM9-F1
#
_entry.id   AF-A0A3D4ZGM9-F1
#
_cell.length_a   1.000
_cell.length_b   1.000
_cell.length_c   1.000
_cell.angle_alpha   90.00
_cell.angle_beta   90.00
_cell.angle_gamma   90.00
#
_symmetry.space_group_name_H-M   'P 1'
#
loop_
_entity.id
_entity.type
_entity.pdbx_description
1 polymer ?
#
loop_
_entity_poly.entity_id
_entity_poly.type
_entity_poly.pdbx_seq_one_letter_code
_entity_poly.pdbx_strand_id
1 'polypeptide(L)'
;LLVTLWGVALTSYSMVFYVLCASIEGLLIPTISTYLNQLIPSKFRATILSFQSMAYSLFMIAIFPLVGFVGNVASLNHAFVLLSALATLLVIPYLVMLSKQKR
;
A
#
# COMPACT_ATOMS: atom_id res chain seq x y z
N LEU A 1 -7.08 4.41 -2.74
CA LEU A 1 -6.39 3.40 -1.91
C LEU A 1 -6.72 3.55 -0.42
N LEU A 2 -6.37 4.65 0.25
CA LEU A 2 -6.67 4.78 1.69
C LEU A 2 -8.18 4.80 1.99
N VAL A 3 -8.97 5.57 1.24
CA VAL A 3 -10.43 5.60 1.37
C VAL A 3 -11.06 4.25 1.02
N THR A 4 -10.54 3.55 0.01
CA THR A 4 -11.04 2.23 -0.40
C THR A 4 -10.72 1.16 0.64
N LEU A 5 -9.55 1.20 1.27
CA LEU A 5 -9.18 0.30 2.38
C LEU A 5 -10.07 0.49 3.62
N TRP A 6 -10.33 1.74 4.02
CA TRP A 6 -11.28 2.02 5.10
C TRP A 6 -12.71 1.62 4.72
N GLY A 7 -13.10 1.76 3.45
CA GLY A 7 -14.36 1.26 2.92
C GLY A 7 -14.50 -0.27 3.08
N VAL A 8 -13.44 -1.04 2.81
CA VAL A 8 -13.42 -2.49 3.06
C VAL A 8 -13.61 -2.80 4.55
N ALA A 9 -12.96 -2.03 5.42
CA ALA A 9 -12.92 -2.29 6.86
C ALA A 9 -14.23 -1.93 7.59
N LEU A 10 -14.93 -0.86 7.18
CA LEU A 10 -16.08 -0.30 7.92
C LEU A 10 -17.45 -0.62 7.32
N THR A 11 -17.53 -1.02 6.05
CA THR A 11 -18.82 -1.23 5.37
C THR A 11 -19.11 -2.70 5.11
N SER A 12 -20.39 -3.07 5.11
CA SER A 12 -20.84 -4.43 4.74
C SER A 12 -20.66 -4.75 3.25
N TYR A 13 -20.34 -3.75 2.41
CA TYR A 13 -20.06 -3.90 0.99
C TYR A 13 -18.56 -4.07 0.70
N SER A 14 -17.83 -4.75 1.59
CA SER A 14 -16.37 -4.92 1.53
C SER A 14 -15.89 -5.41 0.16
N MET A 15 -16.64 -6.27 -0.51
CA MET A 15 -16.27 -6.81 -1.82
C MET A 15 -16.19 -5.74 -2.92
N VAL A 16 -17.11 -4.77 -2.93
CA VAL A 16 -17.11 -3.69 -3.93
C VAL A 16 -15.89 -2.80 -3.73
N PHE A 17 -15.62 -2.39 -2.49
CA PHE A 17 -14.45 -1.58 -2.16
C PHE A 17 -13.14 -2.33 -2.40
N TYR A 18 -13.11 -3.64 -2.20
CA TYR A 18 -11.95 -4.47 -2.47
C TYR A 18 -11.65 -4.54 -3.97
N VAL A 19 -12.66 -4.78 -4.82
CA VAL A 19 -12.50 -4.77 -6.28
C VAL A 19 -12.05 -3.40 -6.79
N LEU A 20 -12.62 -2.32 -6.26
CA LEU A 20 -12.18 -0.96 -6.59
C LEU A 20 -10.73 -0.72 -6.16
N CYS A 21 -10.35 -1.18 -4.98
CA CYS A 21 -8.98 -1.07 -4.49
C CYS A 21 -7.99 -1.80 -5.41
N ALA A 22 -8.30 -3.06 -5.75
CA ALA A 22 -7.49 -3.89 -6.64
C ALA A 22 -7.39 -3.31 -8.06
N SER A 23 -8.48 -2.72 -8.55
CA SER A 23 -8.50 -2.07 -9.88
C SER A 23 -7.60 -0.83 -9.92
N ILE A 24 -7.65 0.01 -8.88
CA ILE A 24 -6.77 1.19 -8.76
C ILE A 24 -5.31 0.75 -8.64
N GLU A 25 -5.03 -0.28 -7.85
CA GLU A 25 -3.69 -0.83 -7.67
C GLU A 25 -3.12 -1.43 -8.97
N GLY A 26 -3.94 -2.20 -9.69
CA GLY A 26 -3.58 -2.79 -10.99
C GLY A 26 -3.26 -1.75 -12.06
N LEU A 27 -3.83 -0.55 -11.98
CA LEU A 27 -3.47 0.58 -12.84
C LEU A 27 -2.22 1.31 -12.34
N LEU A 28 -2.10 1.56 -11.03
CA LEU A 28 -1.00 2.35 -10.47
C LEU A 28 0.35 1.64 -10.56
N ILE A 29 0.42 0.33 -10.30
CA ILE A 29 1.68 -0.43 -10.31
C ILE A 29 2.43 -0.28 -11.66
N PRO A 30 1.83 -0.58 -12.83
CA PRO A 30 2.52 -0.44 -14.11
C PRO A 30 2.83 1.02 -14.47
N THR A 31 1.94 1.96 -14.14
CA THR A 31 2.17 3.39 -14.40
C THR A 31 3.36 3.91 -13.59
N ILE A 32 3.42 3.63 -12.29
CA ILE A 32 4.53 4.04 -11.41
C ILE A 32 5.83 3.36 -11.85
N SER A 33 5.79 2.06 -12.17
CA SER A 33 6.97 1.34 -12.65
C SER A 33 7.54 1.98 -13.92
N THR A 34 6.69 2.31 -14.89
CA THR A 34 7.11 2.96 -16.14
C THR A 34 7.69 4.35 -15.88
N TYR A 35 7.06 5.13 -14.99
CA TYR A 35 7.52 6.46 -14.61
C TYR A 35 8.89 6.42 -13.91
N LEU A 36 9.06 5.54 -12.92
CA LEU A 36 10.34 5.34 -12.23
C LEU A 36 11.43 4.89 -13.21
N ASN A 37 11.10 3.99 -14.13
CA ASN A 37 12.03 3.49 -15.14
C ASN A 37 12.54 4.58 -16.10
N GLN A 38 11.77 5.64 -16.34
CA GLN A 38 12.18 6.80 -17.15
C GLN A 38 13.04 7.80 -16.36
N LEU A 39 12.75 7.97 -15.06
CA LEU A 39 13.50 8.85 -14.17
C LEU A 39 14.88 8.28 -13.78
N ILE A 40 14.99 6.96 -13.65
CA ILE A 40 16.21 6.31 -13.18
C ILE A 40 17.23 6.17 -14.32
N PRO A 41 18.47 6.67 -14.16
CA PRO A 41 19.54 6.47 -15.13
C PRO A 41 19.77 4.98 -15.41
N SER A 42 19.90 4.63 -16.70
CA SER A 42 20.04 3.23 -17.15
C SER A 42 21.16 2.47 -16.44
N LYS A 43 22.27 3.16 -16.09
CA LYS A 43 23.44 2.59 -15.40
C LYS A 43 23.11 1.93 -14.05
N PHE A 44 22.14 2.48 -13.31
CA PHE A 44 21.78 2.00 -11.96
C PHE A 44 20.35 1.45 -11.87
N ARG A 45 19.60 1.45 -12.98
CA ARG A 45 18.19 1.02 -13.02
C ARG A 45 17.98 -0.38 -12.44
N ALA A 46 18.81 -1.35 -12.83
CA ALA A 46 18.70 -2.72 -12.34
C ALA A 46 18.94 -2.81 -10.82
N THR A 47 19.93 -2.09 -10.29
CA THR A 47 20.25 -2.06 -8.86
C THR A 47 19.13 -1.43 -8.05
N ILE A 48 18.60 -0.28 -8.49
CA ILE A 48 17.52 0.42 -7.79
C ILE A 48 16.24 -0.40 -7.79
N LEU A 49 15.88 -1.00 -8.93
CA LEU A 49 14.69 -1.85 -9.03
C LEU A 49 14.81 -3.12 -8.17
N SER A 50 16.01 -3.70 -8.10
CA SER A 50 16.28 -4.86 -7.23
C SER A 50 16.18 -4.48 -5.76
N PHE A 51 16.73 -3.31 -5.37
CA PHE A 51 16.61 -2.78 -4.01
C PHE A 51 15.15 -2.51 -3.63
N GLN A 52 14.36 -1.93 -4.53
CA GLN A 52 12.93 -1.72 -4.34
C GLN A 52 12.20 -3.05 -4.07
N SER A 53 12.50 -4.08 -4.88
CA SER A 53 11.89 -5.40 -4.75
C SER A 53 12.30 -6.09 -3.44
N MET A 54 13.55 -5.94 -3.03
CA MET A 54 14.07 -6.44 -1.76
C MET A 54 13.38 -5.76 -0.57
N ALA A 55 13.27 -4.43 -0.59
CA ALA A 55 12.58 -3.67 0.45
C ALA A 55 11.11 -4.08 0.56
N TYR A 56 10.39 -4.19 -0.57
CA TYR A 56 9.01 -4.68 -0.60
C TYR A 56 8.88 -6.08 0.03
N SER A 57 9.78 -7.00 -0.34
CA SER A 57 9.79 -8.36 0.19
C SER A 57 10.03 -8.37 1.70
N LEU A 58 10.95 -7.54 2.20
CA LEU A 58 11.25 -7.42 3.63
C LEU A 58 10.02 -6.91 4.41
N PHE A 59 9.30 -5.92 3.87
CA PHE A 59 8.04 -5.47 4.48
C PHE A 59 6.97 -6.57 4.48
N MET A 60 6.83 -7.31 3.39
CA MET A 60 5.81 -8.37 3.29
C MET A 60 6.09 -9.56 4.22
N ILE A 61 7.36 -9.89 4.48
CA ILE A 61 7.74 -10.90 5.49
C ILE A 61 7.21 -10.52 6.88
N ALA A 62 7.16 -9.23 7.23
CA ALA A 62 6.63 -8.77 8.50
C ALA A 62 5.09 -8.60 8.48
N ILE A 63 4.54 -8.05 7.40
CA ILE A 63 3.12 -7.70 7.30
C ILE A 63 2.26 -8.96 7.15
N PHE A 64 2.65 -9.94 6.32
CA PHE A 64 1.81 -11.12 6.07
C PHE A 64 1.54 -11.97 7.31
N PRO A 65 2.55 -12.33 8.14
CA PRO A 65 2.28 -13.07 9.38
C PRO A 65 1.44 -12.27 10.37
N LEU A 66 1.65 -10.95 10.47
CA LEU A 66 0.89 -10.09 11.36
C LEU A 66 -0.60 -10.07 10.96
N VAL A 67 -0.88 -9.81 9.69
CA VAL A 67 -2.25 -9.78 9.16
C VAL A 67 -2.89 -11.16 9.25
N GLY A 68 -2.14 -12.22 8.93
CA GLY A 68 -2.62 -13.60 9.01
C GLY A 68 -2.96 -14.01 10.45
N PHE A 69 -2.11 -13.65 11.42
CA PHE A 69 -2.35 -13.91 12.84
C PHE A 69 -3.61 -13.19 13.33
N VAL A 70 -3.76 -11.90 13.01
CA VAL A 70 -4.94 -11.11 13.41
C VAL A 70 -6.21 -11.63 12.73
N GLY A 71 -6.12 -12.02 11.46
CA GLY A 71 -7.24 -12.63 10.73
C GLY A 71 -7.70 -13.94 11.37
N ASN A 72 -6.78 -14.74 11.89
CA ASN A 72 -7.08 -16.00 12.56
C ASN A 72 -7.68 -15.81 13.97
N VAL A 73 -7.21 -14.84 14.74
CA VAL A 73 -7.65 -14.62 16.15
C VAL A 73 -8.90 -13.77 16.25
N ALA A 74 -8.99 -12.67 15.48
CA ALA A 74 -9.99 -11.62 15.68
C ALA A 74 -11.04 -11.51 14.58
N SER A 75 -10.84 -12.15 13.41
CA SER A 75 -11.57 -12.06 12.13
C SER A 75 -10.93 -11.17 11.06
N LEU A 76 -11.30 -11.44 9.81
CA LEU A 76 -10.80 -10.74 8.62
C LEU A 76 -11.10 -9.23 8.64
N ASN A 77 -12.24 -8.81 9.18
CA ASN A 77 -12.58 -7.38 9.31
C ASN A 77 -11.57 -6.64 10.20
N HIS A 78 -11.17 -7.25 11.32
CA HIS A 78 -10.18 -6.65 12.23
C HIS A 78 -8.80 -6.57 11.57
N ALA A 79 -8.44 -7.54 10.72
CA ALA A 79 -7.22 -7.49 9.94
C ALA A 79 -7.22 -6.32 8.93
N PHE A 80 -8.35 -6.04 8.27
CA PHE A 80 -8.49 -4.87 7.39
C PHE A 80 -8.50 -3.53 8.14
N VAL A 81 -9.08 -3.47 9.35
CA VAL A 81 -9.00 -2.28 10.21
C VAL A 81 -7.55 -2.00 10.58
N LEU A 82 -6.80 -3.03 10.99
CA LEU A 82 -5.38 -2.89 11.33
C LEU A 82 -4.57 -2.41 10.12
N LEU A 83 -4.78 -3.01 8.94
CA LEU A 83 -4.12 -2.57 7.70
C LEU A 83 -4.46 -1.12 7.35
N SER A 84 -5.72 -0.70 7.51
CA SER A 84 -6.15 0.67 7.25
C SER A 84 -5.57 1.68 8.24
N ALA A 85 -5.42 1.28 9.50
CA ALA A 85 -4.75 2.07 10.55
C ALA A 85 -3.25 2.21 10.26
N LEU A 86 -2.56 1.13 9.87
CA LEU A 86 -1.15 1.20 9.48
C LEU A 86 -0.95 2.08 8.24
N ALA A 87 -1.82 1.94 7.23
CA ALA A 87 -1.76 2.75 6.01
C ALA A 87 -1.99 4.24 6.30
N THR A 88 -2.93 4.59 7.17
CA THR A 88 -3.14 5.99 7.60
C THR A 88 -1.95 6.55 8.34
N LEU A 89 -1.37 5.79 9.27
CA LEU A 89 -0.20 6.21 10.02
C LEU A 89 1.00 6.53 9.11
N LEU A 90 1.19 5.79 8.01
CA LEU A 90 2.23 6.08 7.03
C LEU A 90 1.91 7.26 6.09
N VAL A 91 0.64 7.45 5.73
CA VAL A 91 0.22 8.49 4.77
C VAL A 91 0.09 9.88 5.43
N ILE A 92 -0.27 9.96 6.71
CA ILE A 92 -0.46 11.24 7.41
C ILE A 92 0.81 12.10 7.38
N PRO A 93 2.01 11.61 7.75
CA PRO A 93 3.24 12.40 7.66
C PRO A 93 3.53 12.90 6.24
N TYR A 94 3.28 12.06 5.23
CA TYR A 94 3.46 12.41 3.83
C TYR A 94 2.52 13.55 3.40
N LEU A 95 1.23 13.48 3.77
CA LEU A 95 0.26 14.55 3.50
C LEU A 95 0.63 15.85 4.20
N VAL A 96 1.11 15.78 5.44
CA VAL A 96 1.59 16.95 6.19
C VAL A 96 2.78 17.59 5.48
N MET A 97 3.75 16.80 5.02
CA MET A 97 4.91 17.31 4.29
C MET A 97 4.51 17.96 2.95
N LEU A 98 3.58 17.36 2.22
CA LEU A 98 3.05 17.93 0.97
C LEU A 98 2.30 19.25 1.21
N SER A 99 1.54 19.35 2.31
CA SER A 99 0.84 20.59 2.67
C SER A 99 1.79 21.73 3.04
N LYS A 100 2.98 21.40 3.58
CA LYS A 100 4.04 22.37 3.87
C LYS A 100 4.79 22.81 2.62
N GLN A 101 4.97 21.93 1.64
CA GLN A 101 5.68 22.25 0.39
C GLN A 101 4.85 23.15 -0.55
N LYS A 102 3.52 23.18 -0.38
CA LYS A 102 2.60 24.07 -1.11
C LYS A 102 2.47 25.48 -0.50
N ARG A 103 3.02 25.74 0.70
CA ARG A 103 3.09 27.07 1.32
C ARG A 103 4.47 27.66 1.12
#